data_AF-X1FI34-F1
#
_entry.id   AF-X1FI34-F1
#
_cell.length_a   1.000
_cell.length_b   1.000
_cell.length_c   1.000
_cell.angle_alpha   90.00
_cell.angle_beta   90.00
_cell.angle_gamma   90.00
#
_symmetry.space_group_name_H-M   'P 1'
#
loop_
_entity.id
_entity.type
_entity.pdbx_description
1 polymer ?
#
loop_
_entity_poly.entity_id
_entity_poly.type
_entity_poly.pdbx_seq_one_letter_code
_entity_poly.pdbx_strand_id
1 'polypeptide(L)'
;HIIKTSDEGNTRKTGKTKKQLQFDGGAVLYPFGANNVTKMRTFSIWFMMKDEIDGWPDTVGKGDCPDKLSDARCSGYWETRKIFRGSTPEILATA
;
A
#
# COMPACT_ATOMS: atom_id res chain seq x y z
N HIS A 1 16.72 0.96 16.83
CA HIS A 1 15.32 1.43 16.69
C HIS A 1 14.79 0.99 15.34
N ILE A 2 13.60 0.40 15.25
CA ILE A 2 13.07 -0.19 14.00
C ILE A 2 12.67 0.88 12.97
N ILE A 3 12.21 2.04 13.42
CA ILE A 3 11.87 3.18 12.58
C ILE A 3 13.00 4.20 12.65
N LYS A 4 13.55 4.58 11.50
CA LYS A 4 14.66 5.53 11.38
C LYS A 4 14.55 6.27 10.06
N THR A 5 14.93 7.55 10.03
CA THR A 5 15.01 8.28 8.77
C THR A 5 16.22 7.84 7.95
N SER A 6 16.08 7.84 6.62
CA SER A 6 17.22 7.70 5.71
C SER A 6 18.03 9.00 5.55
N ASP A 7 17.55 10.13 6.08
CA ASP A 7 18.26 11.42 6.02
C ASP A 7 19.18 11.59 7.23
N GLU A 8 20.46 11.28 7.03
CA GLU A 8 21.48 11.29 8.09
C GLU A 8 21.90 12.70 8.52
N GLY A 9 21.63 13.73 7.71
CA GLY A 9 22.06 15.10 7.96
C GLY A 9 21.10 15.93 8.82
N ASN A 10 19.90 15.41 9.10
CA ASN A 10 18.85 16.17 9.79
C ASN A 10 18.30 15.44 11.01
N THR A 11 18.77 15.84 12.19
CA THR A 11 18.38 15.27 13.49
C THR A 11 16.89 15.46 13.85
N ARG A 12 16.15 16.34 13.15
CA ARG A 12 14.71 16.53 13.36
C ARG A 12 13.86 15.50 12.62
N LYS A 13 14.39 14.84 11.58
CA LYS A 13 13.64 13.85 10.81
C LYS A 13 13.71 12.50 11.51
N THR A 14 12.55 11.92 11.81
CA THR A 14 12.46 10.68 12.58
C THR A 14 12.14 9.46 11.72
N GLY A 15 11.76 9.65 10.45
CA GLY A 15 11.26 8.57 9.59
C GLY A 15 9.82 8.16 9.90
N LYS A 16 9.18 8.75 10.92
CA LYS A 16 7.78 8.50 11.31
C LYS A 16 6.91 9.68 10.93
N THR A 17 6.06 9.53 9.91
CA THR A 17 5.09 10.55 9.53
C THR A 17 3.72 9.92 9.28
N LYS A 18 2.66 10.75 9.23
CA LYS A 18 1.32 10.27 8.84
C LYS A 18 1.27 9.69 7.42
N LYS A 19 2.19 10.12 6.54
CA LYS A 19 2.18 9.75 5.11
C LYS A 19 3.09 8.58 4.78
N GLN A 20 4.05 8.26 5.64
CA GLN A 20 5.01 7.19 5.45
C GLN A 20 5.71 6.80 6.76
N LEU A 21 6.11 5.54 6.85
CA LEU A 21 7.03 5.03 7.87
C LEU A 21 8.29 4.51 7.19
N GLN A 22 9.46 4.96 7.64
CA GLN A 22 10.76 4.49 7.16
C GLN A 22 11.37 3.53 8.18
N PHE A 23 11.82 2.38 7.71
CA PHE A 23 12.41 1.34 8.54
C PHE A 23 13.92 1.37 8.44
N ASP A 24 14.56 1.00 9.55
CA ASP A 24 15.99 0.68 9.57
C ASP A 24 16.22 -0.50 8.62
N GLY A 25 17.10 -0.32 7.62
CA GLY A 25 17.26 -1.24 6.48
C GLY A 25 16.65 -0.76 5.15
N GLY A 26 16.04 0.44 5.12
CA GLY A 26 15.71 1.15 3.88
C GLY A 26 14.30 0.89 3.32
N ALA A 27 13.52 0.00 3.94
CA ALA A 27 12.13 -0.21 3.56
C ALA A 27 11.27 1.01 3.95
N VAL A 28 10.23 1.28 3.15
CA VAL A 28 9.27 2.37 3.42
C VAL A 28 7.85 1.84 3.26
N LEU A 29 7.01 2.11 4.26
CA LEU A 29 5.58 1.80 4.22
C LEU A 29 4.77 3.06 3.92
N TYR A 30 3.91 2.96 2.92
CA TYR A 30 3.00 4.02 2.49
C TYR A 30 1.54 3.63 2.75
N PRO A 31 0.86 4.26 3.72
CA PRO A 31 -0.57 4.08 3.91
C PRO A 31 -1.35 4.90 2.87
N PHE A 32 -1.75 4.25 1.78
CA PHE A 32 -2.63 4.85 0.77
C PHE A 32 -4.01 4.18 0.77
N GLY A 33 -5.05 4.99 0.58
CA GLY A 33 -6.42 4.51 0.45
C GLY A 33 -6.77 4.10 -0.99
N ALA A 34 -7.81 3.26 -1.10
CA ALA A 34 -8.25 2.66 -2.37
C ALA A 34 -8.67 3.69 -3.45
N ASN A 35 -9.05 4.89 -3.04
CA ASN A 35 -9.63 5.94 -3.89
C ASN A 35 -8.61 6.70 -4.78
N ASN A 36 -7.30 6.47 -4.64
CA ASN A 36 -6.29 7.25 -5.36
C ASN A 36 -5.42 6.39 -6.27
N VAL A 37 -5.86 6.25 -7.52
CA VAL A 37 -5.19 5.45 -8.57
C VAL A 37 -3.77 5.93 -8.84
N THR A 38 -3.57 7.25 -8.85
CA THR A 38 -2.27 7.85 -9.21
C THR A 38 -1.18 7.37 -8.27
N LYS A 39 -1.45 7.38 -6.96
CA LYS A 39 -0.50 6.93 -5.93
C LYS A 39 -0.23 5.43 -6.00
N MET A 40 -1.25 4.63 -6.33
CA MET A 40 -1.08 3.20 -6.50
C MET A 40 -0.19 2.84 -7.69
N ARG A 41 -0.06 3.71 -8.69
CA ARG A 41 0.79 3.44 -9.87
C ARG A 41 2.25 3.81 -9.68
N THR A 42 2.57 4.58 -8.63
CA THR A 42 3.87 5.26 -8.53
C THR A 42 5.01 4.33 -8.14
N PHE A 43 4.73 3.29 -7.36
CA PHE A 43 5.77 2.49 -6.70
C PHE A 43 5.74 1.03 -7.16
N SER A 44 6.92 0.42 -7.30
CA SER A 44 7.06 -1.03 -7.31
C SER A 44 6.99 -1.53 -5.87
N ILE A 45 6.21 -2.58 -5.60
CA ILE A 45 5.84 -2.95 -4.23
C ILE A 45 6.24 -4.40 -3.95
N TRP A 46 7.08 -4.60 -2.94
CA TRP A 46 7.49 -5.94 -2.50
C TRP A 46 6.46 -6.57 -1.54
N PHE A 47 5.93 -5.78 -0.62
CA PHE A 47 4.88 -6.18 0.33
C PHE A 47 3.63 -5.33 0.14
N MET A 48 2.54 -5.94 -0.29
CA MET A 48 1.24 -5.30 -0.45
C MET A 48 0.29 -5.79 0.65
N MET A 49 -0.32 -4.85 1.37
CA MET A 49 -1.34 -5.15 2.37
C MET A 49 -2.63 -4.44 1.97
N LYS A 50 -3.64 -5.24 1.62
CA LYS A 50 -4.98 -4.76 1.26
C LYS A 50 -5.90 -5.06 2.42
N ASP A 51 -6.30 -4.00 3.10
CA ASP A 51 -7.20 -4.05 4.25
C ASP A 51 -8.61 -3.67 3.80
N GLU A 52 -9.61 -4.38 4.32
CA GLU A 52 -11.03 -4.26 3.96
C GLU A 52 -11.26 -4.24 2.44
N ILE A 53 -10.70 -5.23 1.73
CA ILE A 53 -10.74 -5.27 0.25
C ILE A 53 -12.16 -5.32 -0.31
N ASP A 54 -13.13 -5.90 0.41
CA ASP A 54 -14.53 -5.93 -0.03
C ASP A 54 -15.15 -4.52 -0.03
N GLY A 55 -14.66 -3.62 0.83
CA GLY A 55 -15.08 -2.22 0.86
C GLY A 55 -14.39 -1.33 -0.19
N TRP A 56 -13.52 -1.89 -1.04
CA TRP A 56 -12.85 -1.11 -2.08
C TRP A 56 -13.79 -0.84 -3.25
N PRO A 57 -13.73 0.35 -3.86
CA PRO A 57 -14.49 0.62 -5.07
C PRO A 57 -14.02 -0.29 -6.21
N ASP A 58 -14.97 -0.88 -6.94
CA ASP A 58 -14.67 -1.72 -8.12
C ASP A 58 -13.85 -0.97 -9.17
N THR A 59 -14.14 0.32 -9.33
CA THR A 59 -13.46 1.21 -10.26
C THR A 59 -13.16 2.57 -9.64
N VAL A 60 -12.02 3.13 -10.04
CA VAL A 60 -11.56 4.45 -9.61
C VAL A 60 -10.99 5.22 -10.79
N GLY A 61 -11.14 6.54 -10.78
CA GLY A 61 -10.64 7.40 -11.85
C GLY A 61 -11.32 7.13 -13.20
N LYS A 62 -10.55 6.68 -14.21
CA LYS A 62 -11.02 6.44 -15.58
C LYS A 62 -11.52 5.00 -15.81
N GLY A 63 -11.97 4.32 -14.76
CA GLY A 63 -12.43 2.92 -14.85
C GLY A 63 -11.37 1.89 -14.47
N ASP A 64 -10.34 2.28 -13.71
CA ASP A 64 -9.28 1.38 -13.29
C ASP A 64 -9.69 0.62 -12.02
N CYS A 65 -9.48 -0.69 -12.00
CA CYS A 65 -9.71 -1.51 -10.80
C CYS A 65 -8.52 -1.36 -9.83
N PRO A 66 -8.73 -0.85 -8.60
CA PRO A 66 -7.63 -0.58 -7.66
C PRO A 66 -6.96 -1.86 -7.17
N ASP A 67 -7.72 -2.96 -7.05
CA ASP A 67 -7.20 -4.28 -6.67
C ASP A 67 -6.20 -4.81 -7.73
N LYS A 68 -6.65 -4.91 -8.98
CA LYS A 68 -5.79 -5.37 -10.09
C LYS A 68 -4.58 -4.47 -10.30
N LEU A 69 -4.76 -3.17 -10.12
CA LEU A 69 -3.70 -2.21 -10.33
C LEU A 69 -2.59 -2.30 -9.28
N SER A 70 -2.97 -2.49 -8.02
CA SER A 70 -2.03 -2.68 -6.92
C SER A 70 -1.30 -4.03 -7.03
N ASP A 71 -1.95 -5.09 -7.53
CA ASP A 71 -1.28 -6.37 -7.83
C ASP A 71 -0.23 -6.23 -8.92
N ALA A 72 -0.52 -5.48 -9.98
CA ALA A 72 0.40 -5.27 -11.08
C ALA A 72 1.71 -4.61 -10.62
N ARG A 73 1.68 -3.79 -9.56
CA ARG A 73 2.89 -3.16 -8.99
C ARG A 73 3.82 -4.14 -8.27
N CYS A 74 3.31 -5.31 -7.93
CA CYS A 74 4.10 -6.35 -7.29
C CYS A 74 4.86 -7.21 -8.30
N SER A 75 4.67 -7.00 -9.61
CA SER A 75 5.30 -7.80 -10.68
C SER A 75 6.82 -7.71 -10.70
N GLY A 76 7.41 -6.56 -10.36
CA GLY A 76 8.87 -6.39 -10.29
C GLY A 76 9.54 -7.23 -9.20
N TYR A 77 8.78 -7.74 -8.23
CA TYR A 77 9.25 -8.61 -7.14
C TYR A 77 8.66 -10.02 -7.28
N TRP A 78 8.46 -10.50 -8.50
CA TRP A 78 7.68 -11.71 -8.80
C TRP A 78 7.95 -12.90 -7.87
N GLU A 79 9.22 -13.22 -7.63
CA GLU A 79 9.65 -14.40 -6.86
C GLU A 79 9.50 -14.24 -5.34
N THR A 80 9.49 -13.00 -4.85
CA THR A 80 9.57 -12.72 -3.40
C THR A 80 8.42 -11.88 -2.87
N ARG A 81 7.52 -11.42 -3.74
CA ARG A 81 6.38 -10.57 -3.38
C ARG A 81 5.44 -11.26 -2.41
N LYS A 82 4.88 -10.48 -1.49
CA LYS A 82 3.78 -10.93 -0.63
C LYS A 82 2.60 -9.99 -0.79
N ILE A 83 1.43 -10.58 -1.03
CA ILE A 83 0.16 -9.86 -1.18
C ILE A 83 -0.77 -10.40 -0.10
N PHE A 84 -1.05 -9.57 0.90
CA PHE A 84 -2.02 -9.86 1.96
C PHE A 84 -3.35 -9.22 1.60
N ARG A 85 -4.42 -10.00 1.65
CA ARG A 85 -5.79 -9.55 1.44
C ARG A 85 -6.60 -9.93 2.67
N GLY A 86 -6.99 -8.92 3.43
CA GLY A 86 -7.89 -9.04 4.58
C GLY A 86 -9.18 -8.31 4.28
N SER A 87 -10.30 -8.89 4.68
CA SER A 87 -11.60 -8.25 4.62
C SER A 87 -12.50 -8.82 5.69
N THR A 88 -13.40 -8.00 6.21
CA THR A 88 -14.59 -8.49 6.88
C THR A 88 -15.60 -8.83 5.79
N PRO A 89 -16.14 -10.06 5.74
CA PRO A 89 -17.12 -10.40 4.71
C PRO A 89 -18.31 -9.46 4.81
N GLU A 90 -18.63 -8.78 3.71
CA GLU A 90 -19.86 -8.02 3.62
C GLU A 90 -21.02 -9.01 3.73
N ILE A 91 -21.93 -8.81 4.69
CA ILE A 91 -23.17 -9.57 4.73
C ILE A 91 -23.91 -9.19 3.45
N LEU A 92 -23.90 -10.07 2.46
CA LEU A 92 -24.80 -9.98 1.30
C LEU A 92 -26.21 -9.90 1.87
N ALA A 93 -26.76 -8.69 1.97
CA ALA A 93 -28.16 -8.47 2.27
C ALA A 93 -28.93 -9.12 1.10
N THR A 94 -29.28 -10.38 1.29
CA THR A 94 -30.03 -11.16 0.33
C THR A 94 -31.45 -10.63 0.41
N ALA A 95 -31.86 -9.88 -0.62
CA ALA A 95 -33.24 -9.45 -0.84
C ALA A 95 -33.98 -10.50 -1.67
#